data_AF-A0A1I3C3Q8-F1
#
_entry.id   AF-A0A1I3C3Q8-F1
#
_cell.length_a   1.000
_cell.length_b   1.000
_cell.length_c   1.000
_cell.angle_alpha   90.00
_cell.angle_beta   90.00
_cell.angle_gamma   90.00
#
_symmetry.space_group_name_H-M   'P 1'
#
loop_
_entity.id
_entity.type
_entity.pdbx_description
1 polymer ?
#
loop_
_entity_poly.entity_id
_entity_poly.type
_entity_poly.pdbx_seq_one_letter_code
_entity_poly.pdbx_strand_id
1 'polypeptide(L)'
;MNATQIVGLAAFVVTALLCAQAARRSSVAAGFWGGMAGLYALLSVDMALDLRMDLRRGMVQAAKAAGDYGARREVQPILLGLLALGVVVGLALLARRLRGAGARLALLGAAATLAVVGTEVISLHRVDAMLYRPIGPVMAIAWAWSASAALVCLGALRAARR
;
A
#
# COMPACT_ATOMS: atom_id res chain seq x y z
N MET A 1 -17.86 6.63 1.48
CA MET A 1 -16.72 6.56 0.55
C MET A 1 -16.84 7.66 -0.49
N ASN A 2 -15.77 8.41 -0.72
CA ASN A 2 -15.69 9.41 -1.79
C ASN A 2 -15.10 8.82 -3.09
N ALA A 3 -15.12 9.57 -4.18
CA ALA A 3 -14.59 9.11 -5.49
C ALA A 3 -13.11 8.70 -5.42
N THR A 4 -12.28 9.44 -4.67
CA THR A 4 -10.86 9.13 -4.45
C THR A 4 -10.68 7.74 -3.82
N GLN A 5 -11.44 7.42 -2.76
CA GLN A 5 -11.41 6.13 -2.09
C GLN A 5 -11.90 4.99 -2.99
N ILE A 6 -12.94 5.23 -3.80
CA ILE A 6 -13.46 4.23 -4.75
C ILE A 6 -12.38 3.85 -5.77
N VAL A 7 -11.67 4.83 -6.32
CA VAL A 7 -10.59 4.58 -7.28
C VAL A 7 -9.44 3.80 -6.64
N GLY A 8 -9.00 4.20 -5.44
CA GLY A 8 -7.98 3.47 -4.70
C GLY A 8 -8.37 2.03 -4.38
N LEU A 9 -9.59 1.83 -3.88
CA LEU A 9 -10.14 0.52 -3.57
C LEU A 9 -10.19 -0.38 -4.81
N ALA A 10 -10.73 0.13 -5.93
CA ALA A 10 -10.80 -0.62 -7.17
C ALA A 10 -9.40 -1.03 -7.65
N ALA A 11 -8.42 -0.13 -7.59
CA ALA A 11 -7.05 -0.43 -7.96
C ALA A 11 -6.44 -1.54 -7.09
N PHE A 12 -6.65 -1.50 -5.77
CA PHE A 12 -6.13 -2.51 -4.86
C PHE A 12 -6.83 -3.87 -5.01
N VAL A 13 -8.16 -3.90 -5.20
CA VAL A 13 -8.92 -5.13 -5.44
C VAL A 13 -8.46 -5.80 -6.73
N VAL A 14 -8.37 -5.05 -7.83
CA VAL A 14 -7.89 -5.59 -9.11
C VAL A 14 -6.47 -6.15 -8.98
N THR A 15 -5.59 -5.43 -8.27
CA THR A 15 -4.22 -5.88 -8.05
C THR A 15 -4.17 -7.17 -7.24
N ALA A 16 -4.96 -7.27 -6.17
CA ALA A 16 -5.05 -8.48 -5.35
C ALA A 16 -5.50 -9.69 -6.17
N LEU A 17 -6.54 -9.52 -7.01
CA LEU A 17 -7.05 -10.58 -7.88
C LEU A 17 -6.02 -11.04 -8.91
N LEU A 18 -5.32 -10.11 -9.56
CA LEU A 18 -4.28 -10.44 -10.54
C LEU A 18 -3.08 -11.14 -9.89
N CYS A 19 -2.67 -10.71 -8.69
CA CYS A 19 -1.64 -11.40 -7.93
C CYS A 19 -2.09 -12.81 -7.50
N ALA A 20 -3.34 -12.98 -7.07
CA ALA A 20 -3.88 -14.30 -6.73
C ALA A 20 -3.91 -15.23 -7.94
N GLN A 21 -4.28 -14.70 -9.12
CA GLN A 21 -4.23 -15.45 -10.38
C GLN A 21 -2.79 -15.84 -10.75
N ALA A 22 -1.83 -14.93 -10.61
CA ALA A 22 -0.42 -15.22 -10.86
C ALA A 22 0.13 -16.28 -9.88
N ALA A 23 -0.32 -16.27 -8.63
CA ALA A 23 0.04 -17.28 -7.63
C ALA A 23 -0.46 -18.67 -8.02
N ARG A 24 -1.69 -18.78 -8.54
CA ARG A 24 -2.27 -20.06 -8.99
C ARG A 24 -1.57 -20.61 -10.24
N ARG A 25 -1.02 -19.74 -11.09
CA ARG A 25 -0.39 -20.13 -12.36
C ARG A 25 1.10 -20.43 -12.25
N SER A 26 1.79 -19.92 -11.23
CA SER A 26 3.24 -20.10 -11.08
C SER A 26 3.57 -20.96 -9.86
N SER A 27 4.00 -22.21 -10.07
CA SER A 27 4.44 -23.09 -8.97
C SER A 27 5.69 -22.57 -8.25
N VAL A 28 6.62 -21.98 -9.01
CA VAL A 28 7.91 -21.47 -8.47
C VAL A 28 7.74 -20.16 -7.69
N ALA A 29 6.80 -19.30 -8.10
CA ALA A 29 6.59 -17.99 -7.49
C ALA A 29 5.27 -17.87 -6.71
N ALA A 30 4.57 -18.98 -6.46
CA ALA A 30 3.26 -19.01 -5.80
C ALA A 30 3.26 -18.24 -4.47
N GLY A 31 4.27 -18.47 -3.62
CA GLY A 31 4.37 -17.81 -2.32
C GLY A 31 4.55 -16.29 -2.42
N PHE A 32 5.37 -15.81 -3.36
CA PHE A 32 5.57 -14.37 -3.58
C PHE A 32 4.28 -13.70 -4.06
N TRP A 33 3.63 -14.28 -5.08
CA TRP A 33 2.39 -13.72 -5.62
C TRP A 33 1.22 -13.84 -4.64
N GLY A 34 1.18 -14.91 -3.84
CA GLY A 34 0.24 -15.07 -2.74
C GLY A 34 0.43 -14.02 -1.66
N GLY A 35 1.68 -13.73 -1.28
CA GLY A 35 2.01 -12.63 -0.35
C GLY A 35 1.58 -11.26 -0.88
N MET A 36 1.82 -11.00 -2.17
CA MET A 36 1.36 -9.76 -2.82
C MET A 36 -0.17 -9.67 -2.86
N ALA A 37 -0.87 -10.77 -3.16
CA ALA A 37 -2.33 -10.81 -3.14
C ALA A 37 -2.87 -10.52 -1.73
N GLY A 38 -2.29 -11.14 -0.70
CA GLY A 38 -2.64 -10.89 0.69
C GLY A 38 -2.41 -9.43 1.10
N LEU A 39 -1.27 -8.85 0.74
CA LEU A 39 -0.97 -7.44 1.01
C LEU A 39 -2.02 -6.51 0.40
N TYR A 40 -2.32 -6.64 -0.89
CA TYR A 40 -3.29 -5.77 -1.55
C TYR A 40 -4.74 -6.01 -1.11
N ALA A 41 -5.08 -7.24 -0.70
CA ALA A 41 -6.37 -7.54 -0.07
C ALA A 41 -6.50 -6.82 1.29
N LEU A 42 -5.45 -6.84 2.12
CA LEU A 42 -5.43 -6.11 3.39
C LEU A 42 -5.55 -4.59 3.17
N LEU A 43 -4.83 -4.04 2.20
CA LEU A 43 -4.94 -2.62 1.84
C LEU A 43 -6.34 -2.25 1.33
N SER A 44 -7.02 -3.18 0.63
CA SER A 44 -8.40 -2.99 0.18
C SER A 44 -9.38 -2.95 1.36
N VAL A 45 -9.23 -3.88 2.32
CA VAL A 45 -10.05 -3.91 3.54
C VAL A 45 -9.84 -2.65 4.36
N ASP A 46 -8.60 -2.26 4.55
CA ASP A 46 -8.22 -1.04 5.28
C ASP A 46 -8.78 0.23 4.62
N MET A 47 -8.77 0.33 3.28
CA MET A 47 -9.42 1.42 2.54
C MET A 47 -10.94 1.40 2.66
N ALA A 48 -11.57 0.23 2.61
CA ALA A 48 -13.02 0.08 2.67
C ALA A 48 -13.59 0.41 4.07
N LEU A 49 -12.83 0.07 5.12
CA LEU A 49 -13.18 0.31 6.51
C LEU A 49 -12.64 1.65 7.04
N ASP A 50 -11.87 2.38 6.24
CA ASP A 50 -11.24 3.65 6.60
C ASP A 50 -10.38 3.56 7.89
N LEU A 51 -9.76 2.38 8.13
CA LEU A 51 -9.05 2.07 9.38
C LEU A 51 -7.91 3.05 9.65
N ARG A 52 -7.24 3.53 8.59
CA ARG A 52 -6.18 4.56 8.70
C ARG A 52 -6.70 5.85 9.30
N MET A 53 -7.88 6.29 8.87
CA MET A 53 -8.46 7.54 9.33
C MET A 53 -9.00 7.39 10.75
N ASP A 54 -9.55 6.23 11.10
CA ASP A 54 -9.93 5.91 12.48
C ASP A 54 -8.73 5.85 13.42
N LEU A 55 -7.65 5.21 12.98
CA LEU A 55 -6.40 5.18 13.72
C LEU A 55 -5.86 6.60 13.94
N ARG A 56 -5.82 7.43 12.89
CA ARG A 56 -5.42 8.85 12.96
C ARG A 56 -6.32 9.65 13.90
N ARG A 57 -7.64 9.47 13.84
CA ARG A 57 -8.60 10.15 14.72
C ARG A 57 -8.42 9.73 16.18
N GLY A 58 -8.30 8.44 16.43
CA GLY A 58 -8.01 7.88 17.75
C GLY A 58 -6.71 8.43 18.32
N MET A 59 -5.65 8.53 17.51
CA MET A 59 -4.37 9.14 17.90
C MET A 59 -4.53 10.61 18.27
N VAL A 60 -5.27 11.39 17.47
CA VAL A 60 -5.53 12.81 17.77
C VAL A 60 -6.27 12.95 19.10
N GLN A 61 -7.28 12.12 19.35
CA GLN A 61 -8.10 12.15 20.58
C GLN A 61 -7.34 11.68 21.82
N ALA A 62 -6.72 10.50 21.77
CA ALA A 62 -5.98 9.92 22.90
C ALA A 62 -4.93 10.90 23.40
N ALA A 63 -4.24 11.56 22.48
CA ALA A 63 -3.18 12.44 22.89
C ALA A 63 -3.69 13.85 23.24
N LYS A 64 -4.87 14.30 22.77
CA LYS A 64 -5.55 15.48 23.36
C LYS A 64 -5.86 15.23 24.84
N ALA A 65 -6.23 13.99 25.20
CA ALA A 65 -6.50 13.61 26.58
C ALA A 65 -5.24 13.53 27.46
N ALA A 66 -4.07 13.22 26.88
CA ALA A 66 -2.82 13.09 27.62
C ALA A 66 -2.14 14.43 27.97
N GLY A 67 -2.65 15.58 27.52
CA GLY A 67 -2.01 16.89 27.70
C GLY A 67 -0.66 17.06 26.99
N ASP A 68 -0.10 15.98 26.47
CA ASP A 68 1.21 15.90 25.85
C ASP A 68 1.10 15.94 24.32
N TYR A 69 1.42 17.10 23.75
CA TYR A 69 1.57 17.27 22.31
C TYR A 69 2.94 16.77 21.80
N GLY A 70 3.92 16.52 22.68
CA GLY A 70 5.32 16.31 22.33
C GLY A 70 5.68 14.86 21.97
N ALA A 71 5.23 13.88 22.77
CA ALA A 71 5.65 12.48 22.61
C ALA A 71 5.04 11.74 21.40
N ARG A 72 4.04 12.36 20.72
CA ARG A 72 3.28 11.76 19.61
C ARG A 72 4.07 11.51 18.33
N ARG A 73 5.20 12.20 18.14
CA ARG A 73 5.82 12.35 16.81
C ARG A 73 6.65 11.17 16.35
N GLU A 74 7.09 10.30 17.26
CA GLU A 74 8.19 9.39 16.93
C GLU A 74 7.75 7.92 16.89
N VAL A 75 7.09 7.38 17.92
CA VAL A 75 7.05 5.91 18.10
C VAL A 75 6.11 5.16 17.13
N GLN A 76 4.92 5.68 16.83
CA GLN A 76 3.95 4.99 15.97
C GLN A 76 4.25 5.08 14.47
N PRO A 77 4.69 6.23 13.91
CA PRO A 77 5.30 6.29 12.58
C PRO A 77 6.43 5.28 12.43
N ILE A 78 7.25 5.13 13.47
CA ILE A 78 8.34 4.15 13.51
C ILE A 78 7.78 2.73 13.46
N LEU A 79 6.77 2.38 14.28
CA LEU A 79 6.20 1.02 14.25
C LEU A 79 5.54 0.65 12.91
N LEU A 80 4.75 1.55 12.33
CA LEU A 80 4.14 1.33 11.01
C LEU A 80 5.18 1.35 9.88
N GLY A 81 6.18 2.22 9.97
CA GLY A 81 7.31 2.25 9.07
C GLY A 81 8.14 0.97 9.14
N LEU A 82 8.37 0.44 10.34
CA LEU A 82 9.06 -0.83 10.58
C LEU A 82 8.25 -2.02 10.07
N LEU A 83 6.92 -2.02 10.26
CA LEU A 83 6.04 -3.06 9.72
C LEU A 83 6.04 -3.04 8.19
N ALA A 84 5.85 -1.86 7.59
CA ALA A 84 5.91 -1.68 6.15
C ALA A 84 7.29 -2.09 5.59
N LEU A 85 8.37 -1.68 6.25
CA LEU A 85 9.74 -2.05 5.90
C LEU A 85 9.95 -3.56 6.00
N GLY A 86 9.47 -4.21 7.07
CA GLY A 86 9.54 -5.65 7.25
C GLY A 86 8.82 -6.41 6.14
N VAL A 87 7.64 -5.94 5.73
CA VAL A 87 6.89 -6.50 4.60
C VAL A 87 7.65 -6.32 3.29
N VAL A 88 8.17 -5.12 3.00
CA VAL A 88 8.96 -4.85 1.79
C VAL A 88 10.22 -5.71 1.75
N VAL A 89 10.96 -5.80 2.86
CA VAL A 89 12.18 -6.61 2.96
C VAL A 89 11.86 -8.09 2.80
N GLY A 90 10.82 -8.60 3.47
CA GLY A 90 10.38 -9.99 3.33
C GLY A 90 10.05 -10.32 1.87
N LEU A 91 9.27 -9.46 1.20
CA LEU A 91 8.96 -9.61 -0.22
C LEU A 91 10.20 -9.48 -1.10
N ALA A 92 11.13 -8.59 -0.76
CA ALA A 92 12.39 -8.41 -1.49
C ALA A 92 13.29 -9.64 -1.40
N LEU A 93 13.40 -10.25 -0.23
CA LEU A 93 14.14 -11.51 -0.02
C LEU A 93 13.51 -12.66 -0.81
N LEU A 94 12.18 -12.76 -0.80
CA LEU A 94 11.44 -13.71 -1.64
C LEU A 94 11.72 -13.47 -3.13
N ALA A 95 11.71 -12.23 -3.58
CA ALA A 95 11.97 -11.90 -4.97
C ALA A 95 13.44 -12.04 -5.39
N ARG A 96 14.42 -11.97 -4.47
CA ARG A 96 15.83 -12.28 -4.80
C ARG A 96 15.99 -13.72 -5.27
N ARG A 97 15.12 -14.63 -4.82
CA ARG A 97 15.04 -16.01 -5.32
C ARG A 97 14.34 -16.12 -6.67
N LEU A 98 13.69 -15.05 -7.15
CA LEU A 98 12.95 -14.99 -8.40
C LEU A 98 13.73 -14.14 -9.44
N ARG A 99 14.23 -14.76 -10.50
CA ARG A 99 15.00 -14.08 -11.56
C ARG A 99 14.14 -13.33 -12.60
N GLY A 100 12.86 -13.09 -12.31
CA GLY A 100 11.89 -12.53 -13.27
C GLY A 100 11.75 -11.00 -13.20
N ALA A 101 11.79 -10.32 -14.36
CA ALA A 101 11.50 -8.89 -14.47
C ALA A 101 10.12 -8.50 -13.90
N GLY A 102 9.14 -9.41 -13.94
CA GLY A 102 7.81 -9.20 -13.36
C GLY A 102 7.84 -9.08 -11.83
N ALA A 103 8.64 -9.88 -11.13
CA ALA A 103 8.76 -9.80 -9.67
C ALA A 103 9.41 -8.48 -9.22
N ARG A 104 10.40 -7.99 -9.97
CA ARG A 104 11.04 -6.69 -9.70
C ARG A 104 10.07 -5.52 -9.84
N LEU A 105 9.25 -5.52 -10.90
CA LEU A 105 8.22 -4.50 -11.09
C LEU A 105 7.17 -4.53 -9.98
N ALA A 106 6.74 -5.74 -9.61
CA ALA A 106 5.79 -5.91 -8.51
C ALA A 106 6.33 -5.41 -7.17
N LEU A 107 7.61 -5.64 -6.88
CA LEU A 107 8.25 -5.08 -5.70
C LEU A 107 8.31 -3.56 -5.72
N LEU A 108 8.70 -2.96 -6.84
CA LEU A 108 8.77 -1.50 -6.96
C LEU A 108 7.38 -0.87 -6.75
N GLY A 109 6.34 -1.47 -7.35
CA GLY A 109 4.96 -1.04 -7.15
C GLY A 109 4.47 -1.22 -5.72
N ALA A 110 4.78 -2.33 -5.05
CA ALA A 110 4.44 -2.54 -3.64
C ALA A 110 5.19 -1.58 -2.71
N ALA A 111 6.48 -1.36 -2.92
CA ALA A 111 7.27 -0.42 -2.14
C ALA A 111 6.74 1.01 -2.30
N ALA A 112 6.42 1.42 -3.54
CA ALA A 112 5.80 2.72 -3.79
C ALA A 112 4.42 2.84 -3.12
N THR A 113 3.58 1.81 -3.19
CA THR A 113 2.26 1.78 -2.54
C THR A 113 2.40 1.94 -1.03
N LEU A 114 3.28 1.16 -0.40
CA LEU A 114 3.52 1.22 1.03
C LEU A 114 4.11 2.57 1.47
N ALA A 115 4.96 3.19 0.64
CA ALA A 115 5.44 4.54 0.90
C ALA A 115 4.29 5.56 0.90
N VAL A 116 3.39 5.51 -0.08
CA VAL A 116 2.20 6.38 -0.13
C VAL A 116 1.31 6.15 1.10
N VAL A 117 0.99 4.90 1.40
CA VAL A 117 0.20 4.53 2.59
C VAL A 117 0.86 5.05 3.88
N GLY A 118 2.17 4.89 3.99
CA GLY A 118 2.95 5.39 5.13
C GLY A 118 2.86 6.90 5.27
N THR A 119 2.93 7.65 4.15
CA THR A 119 2.80 9.12 4.21
C THR A 119 1.43 9.57 4.73
N GLU A 120 0.36 8.84 4.44
CA GLU A 120 -0.99 9.15 4.95
C GLU A 120 -1.10 8.95 6.47
N VAL A 121 -0.46 7.91 6.97
CA VAL A 121 -0.48 7.57 8.40
C VAL A 121 0.37 8.55 9.20
N ILE A 122 1.57 8.89 8.70
CA ILE A 122 2.49 9.83 9.37
C ILE A 122 1.96 11.26 9.28
N SER A 123 1.13 11.58 8.28
CA SER A 123 0.55 12.90 8.04
C SER A 123 1.63 13.99 8.02
N LEU A 124 2.52 13.89 7.04
CA LEU A 124 3.54 14.91 6.81
C LEU A 124 2.85 16.12 6.18
N HIS A 125 2.61 17.16 6.97
CA HIS A 125 1.77 18.30 6.60
C HIS A 125 2.04 18.88 5.19
N ARG A 126 3.31 18.93 4.75
CA ARG A 126 3.68 19.39 3.40
C ARG A 126 3.38 18.35 2.31
N VAL A 127 3.56 17.07 2.59
CA VAL A 127 3.27 15.97 1.66
C VAL A 127 1.76 15.81 1.52
N ASP A 128 1.01 15.90 2.62
CA ASP A 128 -0.45 15.88 2.63
C ASP A 128 -1.00 17.02 1.74
N ALA A 129 -0.47 18.23 1.89
CA ALA A 129 -0.89 19.38 1.06
C ALA A 129 -0.65 19.18 -0.45
N MET A 130 0.21 18.25 -0.85
CA MET A 130 0.44 17.87 -2.24
C MET A 130 -0.47 16.71 -2.66
N LEU A 131 -0.57 15.65 -1.85
CA LEU A 131 -1.34 14.44 -2.15
C LEU A 131 -2.86 14.67 -2.12
N TYR A 132 -3.34 15.59 -1.30
CA TYR A 132 -4.77 15.92 -1.19
C TYR A 132 -5.20 17.04 -2.14
N ARG A 133 -4.38 17.40 -3.14
CA ARG A 133 -4.81 18.34 -4.19
C ARG A 133 -5.76 17.65 -5.17
N PRO A 134 -6.88 18.29 -5.54
CA PRO A 134 -7.77 17.75 -6.56
C PRO A 134 -7.08 17.75 -7.93
N ILE A 135 -7.20 16.63 -8.65
CA ILE A 135 -6.81 16.48 -10.06
C ILE A 135 -8.03 15.90 -10.78
N GLY A 136 -8.90 16.79 -11.27
CA GLY A 136 -10.21 16.42 -11.81
C GLY A 136 -11.17 15.94 -10.72
N PRO A 137 -11.88 14.81 -10.89
CA PRO A 137 -12.89 14.33 -9.94
C PRO A 137 -12.30 13.61 -8.70
N VAL A 138 -10.99 13.36 -8.68
CA VAL A 138 -10.30 12.65 -7.59
C VAL A 138 -9.06 13.41 -7.14
N MET A 139 -8.55 13.07 -5.95
CA MET A 139 -7.32 13.68 -5.42
C MET A 139 -6.06 13.04 -6.02
N ALA A 140 -4.95 13.78 -6.00
CA ALA A 140 -3.64 13.31 -6.46
C ALA A 140 -3.21 11.98 -5.82
N ILE A 141 -3.64 11.72 -4.58
CA ILE A 141 -3.37 10.47 -3.88
C ILE A 141 -3.99 9.24 -4.54
N ALA A 142 -5.18 9.35 -5.14
CA ALA A 142 -5.79 8.24 -5.87
C ALA A 142 -4.98 7.86 -7.10
N TRP A 143 -4.38 8.86 -7.76
CA TRP A 143 -3.47 8.63 -8.88
C TRP A 143 -2.18 7.95 -8.41
N ALA A 144 -1.63 8.35 -7.27
CA ALA A 144 -0.46 7.72 -6.69
C ALA A 144 -0.70 6.23 -6.37
N TRP A 145 -1.80 5.90 -5.68
CA TRP A 145 -2.19 4.51 -5.42
C TRP A 145 -2.40 3.71 -6.71
N SER A 146 -3.06 4.31 -7.70
CA SER A 146 -3.36 3.64 -8.97
C SER A 146 -2.10 3.37 -9.78
N ALA A 147 -1.17 4.32 -9.84
CA ALA A 147 0.08 4.19 -10.56
C ALA A 147 0.99 3.12 -9.92
N SER A 148 1.09 3.09 -8.60
CA SER A 148 1.88 2.09 -7.89
C SER A 148 1.26 0.70 -7.98
N ALA A 149 -0.07 0.59 -7.89
CA ALA A 149 -0.82 -0.64 -8.12
C ALA A 149 -0.65 -1.15 -9.56
N ALA A 150 -0.67 -0.27 -10.56
CA ALA A 150 -0.47 -0.63 -11.96
C ALA A 150 0.89 -1.31 -12.21
N LEU A 151 1.96 -0.88 -11.55
CA LEU A 151 3.27 -1.55 -11.63
C LEU A 151 3.19 -3.01 -11.14
N VAL A 152 2.41 -3.27 -10.10
CA VAL A 152 2.18 -4.62 -9.58
C VAL A 152 1.35 -5.45 -10.55
N CYS A 153 0.27 -4.89 -11.09
CA CYS A 153 -0.53 -5.53 -12.12
C CYS A 153 0.32 -5.93 -13.33
N LEU A 154 1.18 -5.02 -13.83
CA LEU A 154 2.10 -5.30 -14.94
C LEU A 154 3.09 -6.42 -14.59
N GLY A 155 3.58 -6.45 -13.35
CA GLY A 155 4.42 -7.54 -12.84
C GLY A 155 3.70 -8.89 -12.86
N ALA A 156 2.47 -8.93 -12.32
CA ALA A 156 1.63 -10.12 -12.25
C ALA A 156 1.24 -10.63 -13.64
N LEU A 157 0.82 -9.74 -14.54
CA LEU A 157 0.49 -10.08 -15.92
C LEU A 157 1.70 -10.63 -16.70
N ARG A 158 2.89 -10.06 -16.49
CA ARG A 158 4.12 -10.61 -17.09
C ARG A 158 4.47 -12.00 -16.56
N ALA A 159 4.17 -12.27 -15.29
CA ALA A 159 4.40 -13.59 -14.71
C ALA A 159 3.38 -14.62 -15.21
N ALA A 160 2.13 -14.21 -15.46
CA ALA A 160 1.07 -15.09 -15.97
C ALA A 160 1.22 -15.47 -17.45
N ARG A 161 2.14 -14.83 -18.19
CA ARG A 161 2.45 -15.13 -19.61
C ARG A 161 3.64 -16.09 -19.80
N ARG A 162 4.33 -16.46 -18.72
CA ARG A 162 5.46 -17.41 -18.74
C ARG A 162 5.00 -18.73 -18.17
#